data_AF-A0A7S2YRR0-F1
#
_entry.id   AF-A0A7S2YRR0-F1
#
_cell.length_a   1.000
_cell.length_b   1.000
_cell.length_c   1.000
_cell.angle_alpha   90.00
_cell.angle_beta   90.00
_cell.angle_gamma   90.00
#
_symmetry.space_group_name_H-M   'P 1'
#
loop_
_entity.id
_entity.type
_entity.pdbx_description
1 polymer ?
#
loop_
_entity_poly.entity_id
_entity_poly.type
_entity_poly.pdbx_seq_one_letter_code
_entity_poly.pdbx_strand_id
1 'polypeptide(L)'
;DQLIKRRGKAGLVGINLDWSQVQEWIGQRMDQEIKVDDVSGTLDHFIVEPFVKHEMSDEYYICIQSDRDGEELLFYSQGGVEVGDVDSKAERLHVPIDDDALTPQRILSAGLLEGVPTERLERLASFVSILFQIY
;
A
#
# COMPACT_ATOMS: atom_id res chain seq x y z
N ASP A 1 -2.97 0.73 -15.07
CA ASP A 1 -2.75 1.76 -14.04
C ASP A 1 -3.46 3.02 -14.47
N GLN A 2 -4.67 3.20 -13.98
CA GLN A 2 -5.61 4.25 -14.44
C GLN A 2 -6.40 4.80 -13.25
N LEU A 3 -5.77 4.85 -12.06
CA LEU A 3 -6.38 5.34 -10.82
C LEU A 3 -7.62 4.54 -10.34
N ILE A 4 -7.80 3.30 -10.83
CA ILE A 4 -8.84 2.38 -10.37
C ILE A 4 -8.47 1.86 -8.98
N LYS A 5 -9.35 2.09 -8.00
CA LYS A 5 -9.20 1.55 -6.64
C LYS A 5 -9.73 0.12 -6.56
N ARG A 6 -9.34 -0.62 -5.51
CA ARG A 6 -9.83 -1.99 -5.20
C ARG A 6 -9.68 -3.00 -6.36
N ARG A 7 -8.63 -2.86 -7.17
CA ARG A 7 -8.36 -3.67 -8.38
C ARG A 7 -8.42 -5.18 -8.14
N GLY A 8 -7.89 -5.67 -7.01
CA GLY A 8 -7.94 -7.08 -6.64
C GLY A 8 -9.38 -7.59 -6.48
N LYS A 9 -10.24 -6.83 -5.79
CA LYS A 9 -11.67 -7.16 -5.61
C LYS A 9 -12.46 -7.04 -6.91
N ALA A 10 -12.03 -6.15 -7.82
CA ALA A 10 -12.62 -6.01 -9.16
C ALA A 10 -12.16 -7.10 -10.15
N GLY A 11 -11.29 -8.04 -9.76
CA GLY A 11 -10.76 -9.07 -10.67
C GLY A 11 -9.81 -8.50 -11.74
N LEU A 12 -9.24 -7.32 -11.49
CA LEU A 12 -8.36 -6.59 -12.41
C LEU A 12 -6.87 -6.77 -12.06
N VAL A 13 -6.52 -7.85 -11.36
CA VAL A 13 -5.13 -8.19 -11.02
C VAL A 13 -4.90 -9.66 -11.37
N GLY A 14 -4.05 -9.92 -12.37
CA GLY A 14 -3.52 -11.25 -12.66
C GLY A 14 -2.35 -11.56 -11.73
N ILE A 15 -2.41 -12.68 -11.00
CA ILE A 15 -1.42 -13.03 -9.97
C ILE A 15 -0.70 -14.33 -10.37
N ASN A 16 0.62 -14.35 -10.19
CA ASN A 16 1.48 -15.53 -10.39
C ASN A 16 1.31 -16.19 -11.78
N LEU A 17 1.39 -15.36 -12.82
CA LEU A 17 1.29 -15.76 -14.21
C LEU A 17 2.68 -15.78 -14.86
N ASP A 18 2.92 -16.70 -15.78
CA ASP A 18 4.06 -16.62 -16.69
C ASP A 18 3.84 -15.54 -17.77
N TRP A 19 4.89 -15.23 -18.53
CA TRP A 19 4.82 -14.16 -19.54
C TRP A 19 3.76 -14.41 -20.62
N SER A 20 3.59 -15.66 -21.07
CA SER A 20 2.58 -15.99 -22.09
C SER A 20 1.17 -15.78 -21.53
N GLN A 21 0.94 -16.20 -20.29
CA GLN A 21 -0.31 -16.01 -19.59
C GLN A 21 -0.60 -14.52 -19.33
N VAL A 22 0.42 -13.71 -19.01
CA VAL A 22 0.27 -12.25 -18.87
C VAL A 22 -0.19 -11.62 -20.19
N GLN A 23 0.44 -11.99 -21.31
CA GLN A 23 0.07 -11.46 -22.64
C GLN A 23 -1.38 -11.82 -22.99
N GLU A 24 -1.79 -13.06 -22.74
CA GLU A 24 -3.17 -13.49 -22.95
C GLU A 24 -4.15 -12.74 -22.03
N TRP A 25 -3.82 -12.64 -20.74
CA TRP A 25 -4.67 -12.00 -19.73
C TRP A 25 -4.91 -10.51 -20.05
N ILE A 26 -3.86 -9.81 -20.50
CA ILE A 26 -3.95 -8.42 -20.97
C ILE A 26 -4.73 -8.36 -22.28
N GLY A 27 -4.43 -9.22 -23.25
CA GLY A 27 -5.11 -9.21 -24.56
C GLY A 27 -6.63 -9.41 -24.48
N GLN A 28 -7.11 -10.17 -23.50
CA GLN A 28 -8.55 -10.34 -23.24
C GLN A 28 -9.23 -9.09 -22.64
N ARG A 29 -8.46 -8.18 -22.05
CA ARG A 29 -8.98 -7.03 -21.27
C ARG A 29 -8.66 -5.68 -21.89
N MET A 30 -7.58 -5.60 -22.67
CA MET A 30 -7.18 -4.38 -23.36
C MET A 30 -8.28 -3.93 -24.33
N ASP A 31 -8.50 -2.63 -24.36
CA ASP A 31 -9.53 -1.94 -25.13
C ASP A 31 -10.97 -2.39 -24.81
N GLN A 32 -11.18 -3.14 -23.72
CA GLN A 32 -12.51 -3.47 -23.23
C GLN A 32 -13.02 -2.39 -22.28
N GLU A 33 -14.30 -2.03 -22.43
CA GLU A 33 -15.00 -1.20 -21.47
C GLU A 33 -15.34 -2.04 -20.23
N ILE A 34 -14.99 -1.53 -19.07
CA ILE A 34 -15.38 -2.09 -17.78
C ILE A 34 -16.19 -1.08 -16.99
N LYS A 35 -17.02 -1.57 -16.08
CA LYS A 35 -17.70 -0.75 -15.09
C LYS A 35 -17.15 -1.09 -13.70
N VAL A 36 -16.60 -0.10 -13.02
CA VAL A 36 -16.15 -0.20 -11.62
C VAL A 36 -16.96 0.80 -10.81
N ASP A 37 -17.72 0.29 -9.84
CA ASP A 37 -18.73 1.06 -9.11
C ASP A 37 -19.70 1.76 -10.09
N ASP A 38 -19.78 3.09 -10.06
CA ASP A 38 -20.65 3.89 -10.93
C ASP A 38 -19.94 4.46 -12.16
N VAL A 39 -18.68 4.12 -12.39
CA VAL A 39 -17.85 4.66 -13.48
C VAL A 39 -17.56 3.59 -14.52
N SER A 40 -17.83 3.92 -15.79
CA SER A 40 -17.42 3.12 -16.95
C SER A 40 -16.20 3.73 -17.60
N GLY A 41 -15.29 2.88 -18.08
CA GLY A 41 -14.12 3.31 -18.83
C GLY A 41 -13.40 2.14 -19.49
N THR A 42 -12.56 2.45 -20.47
CA THR A 42 -11.79 1.47 -21.21
C THR A 42 -10.45 1.18 -20.51
N LEU A 43 -10.07 -0.09 -20.46
CA LEU A 43 -8.75 -0.51 -20.00
C LEU A 43 -7.73 -0.41 -21.13
N ASP A 44 -6.84 0.57 -21.07
CA ASP A 44 -5.83 0.82 -22.10
C ASP A 44 -4.38 0.80 -21.56
N HIS A 45 -4.19 0.98 -20.25
CA HIS A 45 -2.86 0.99 -19.62
C HIS A 45 -2.71 -0.11 -18.56
N PHE A 46 -1.70 -0.96 -18.70
CA PHE A 46 -1.39 -2.06 -17.78
C PHE A 46 0.05 -1.94 -17.25
N ILE A 47 0.27 -2.42 -16.02
CA ILE A 47 1.60 -2.54 -15.41
C ILE A 47 1.83 -4.03 -15.15
N VAL A 48 3.05 -4.50 -15.46
CA VAL A 48 3.50 -5.86 -15.16
C VAL A 48 4.71 -5.77 -14.22
N GLU A 49 4.63 -6.44 -13.09
CA GLU A 49 5.68 -6.49 -12.07
C GLU A 49 6.03 -7.95 -11.75
N PRO A 50 7.28 -8.23 -11.33
CA PRO A 50 7.65 -9.56 -10.86
C PRO A 50 6.78 -10.01 -9.68
N PHE A 51 6.34 -11.27 -9.70
CA PHE A 51 5.58 -11.82 -8.57
C PHE A 51 6.47 -11.99 -7.34
N VAL A 52 6.08 -11.37 -6.23
CA VAL A 52 6.75 -11.52 -4.93
C VAL A 52 5.96 -12.53 -4.11
N LYS A 53 6.48 -13.75 -3.96
CA LYS A 53 5.87 -14.76 -3.10
C LYS A 53 6.07 -14.41 -1.62
N HIS A 54 4.99 -14.34 -0.86
CA HIS A 54 5.00 -14.01 0.57
C HIS A 54 3.77 -14.59 1.27
N GLU A 55 3.81 -14.64 2.61
CA GLU A 55 2.66 -15.04 3.43
C GLU A 55 1.81 -13.82 3.80
N MET A 56 0.56 -14.01 4.20
CA MET A 56 -0.33 -12.91 4.59
C MET A 56 0.21 -12.09 5.78
N SER A 57 1.01 -12.72 6.65
CA SER A 57 1.74 -12.06 7.75
C SER A 57 2.87 -11.12 7.30
N ASP A 58 3.18 -11.12 6.00
CA ASP A 58 4.23 -10.28 5.42
C ASP A 58 3.65 -9.03 4.73
N GLU A 59 2.32 -8.89 4.71
CA GLU A 59 1.62 -7.71 4.18
C GLU A 59 1.38 -6.67 5.28
N TYR A 60 1.83 -5.44 5.05
CA TYR A 60 1.61 -4.31 5.95
C TYR A 60 0.89 -3.17 5.23
N TYR A 61 0.19 -2.33 5.99
CA TYR A 61 -0.37 -1.08 5.50
C TYR A 61 0.43 0.10 6.04
N ILE A 62 0.73 1.05 5.15
CA ILE A 62 1.28 2.35 5.51
C ILE A 62 0.58 3.44 4.70
N CYS A 63 0.27 4.56 5.34
CA CYS A 63 -0.23 5.76 4.69
C CYS A 63 0.41 6.99 5.33
N ILE A 64 0.68 7.99 4.50
CA ILE A 64 1.10 9.33 4.91
C ILE A 64 0.08 10.28 4.31
N GLN A 65 -0.55 11.09 5.15
CA GLN A 65 -1.52 12.09 4.71
C GLN A 65 -1.26 13.43 5.38
N SER A 66 -1.28 14.49 4.59
CA SER A 66 -1.14 15.84 5.11
C SER A 66 -2.43 16.36 5.70
N ASP A 67 -2.31 17.04 6.82
CA ASP A 67 -3.34 17.91 7.36
C ASP A 67 -2.82 19.36 7.44
N ARG A 68 -3.53 20.22 8.19
CA ARG A 68 -3.15 21.62 8.31
C ARG A 68 -1.92 21.83 9.19
N ASP A 69 -1.70 20.95 10.16
CA ASP A 69 -0.74 21.09 11.25
C ASP A 69 0.50 20.20 11.04
N GLY A 70 0.50 19.35 10.02
CA GLY A 70 1.64 18.54 9.60
C GLY A 70 1.22 17.31 8.81
N GLU A 71 1.88 16.20 9.10
CA GLU A 71 1.70 14.92 8.41
C GLU A 71 1.27 13.84 9.39
N GLU A 72 0.24 13.06 9.03
CA GLU A 72 -0.20 11.90 9.79
C GLU A 72 0.31 10.61 9.13
N LEU A 73 1.10 9.85 9.89
CA LEU A 73 1.51 8.49 9.54
C LEU A 73 0.51 7.50 10.11
N LEU A 74 -0.04 6.65 9.26
CA LEU A 74 -0.88 5.52 9.63
C LEU A 74 -0.14 4.22 9.33
N PHE A 75 -0.16 3.29 10.27
CA PHE A 75 0.40 1.96 10.09
C PHE A 75 -0.54 0.88 10.61
N TYR A 76 -0.62 -0.23 9.89
CA TYR A 76 -1.34 -1.40 10.38
C TYR A 76 -0.62 -2.69 10.00
N SER A 77 -0.44 -3.57 10.99
CA SER A 77 0.36 -4.81 10.85
C SER A 77 -0.32 -5.90 10.02
N GLN A 78 -1.62 -5.76 9.71
CA GLN A 78 -2.38 -6.70 8.88
C GLN A 78 -2.84 -5.99 7.60
N GLY A 79 -1.93 -5.91 6.63
CA GLY A 79 -2.16 -5.25 5.34
C GLY A 79 -3.03 -6.06 4.36
N GLY A 80 -2.80 -5.81 3.07
CA GLY A 80 -3.44 -6.59 2.00
C GLY A 80 -4.79 -6.07 1.52
N VAL A 81 -5.41 -6.85 0.63
CA VAL A 81 -6.70 -6.51 0.00
C VAL A 81 -7.86 -6.50 1.00
N GLU A 82 -7.74 -7.22 2.12
CA GLU A 82 -8.78 -7.38 3.15
C GLU A 82 -8.55 -6.51 4.40
N VAL A 83 -7.76 -5.44 4.30
CA VAL A 83 -7.47 -4.51 5.41
C VAL A 83 -8.74 -3.91 6.06
N GLY A 84 -9.79 -3.68 5.26
CA GLY A 84 -11.08 -3.16 5.72
C GLY A 84 -11.04 -1.68 6.07
N ASP A 85 -11.75 -1.28 7.14
CA ASP A 85 -11.73 0.09 7.69
C ASP A 85 -10.41 0.34 8.44
N VAL A 86 -9.36 0.62 7.67
CA VAL A 86 -8.01 0.81 8.19
C VAL A 86 -7.88 2.07 9.04
N ASP A 87 -8.69 3.09 8.77
CA ASP A 87 -8.70 4.32 9.57
C ASP A 87 -9.07 3.99 11.02
N SER A 88 -10.04 3.13 11.27
CA SER A 88 -10.39 2.73 12.65
C SER A 88 -9.35 1.83 13.33
N LYS A 89 -8.46 1.18 12.57
CA LYS A 89 -7.57 0.10 13.05
C LYS A 89 -6.09 0.47 13.11
N ALA A 90 -5.67 1.48 12.35
CA ALA A 90 -4.27 1.82 12.20
C ALA A 90 -3.75 2.62 13.40
N GLU A 91 -2.52 2.31 13.77
CA GLU A 91 -1.72 3.13 14.67
C GLU A 91 -1.35 4.44 13.97
N ARG A 92 -1.25 5.51 14.77
CA ARG A 92 -1.06 6.88 14.26
C ARG A 92 0.12 7.57 14.89
N LEU A 93 0.87 8.28 14.07
CA LEU A 93 1.91 9.19 14.52
C LEU A 93 1.81 10.50 13.72
N HIS A 94 1.51 11.60 14.41
CA HIS A 94 1.51 12.93 13.81
C HIS A 94 2.91 13.55 13.88
N VAL A 95 3.35 14.11 12.77
CA VAL A 95 4.62 14.82 12.59
C VAL A 95 4.29 16.28 12.25
N PRO A 96 4.47 17.22 13.18
CA PRO A 96 4.16 18.63 12.96
C PRO A 96 4.98 19.26 11.83
N ILE A 97 4.48 20.38 11.30
CA ILE A 97 5.24 21.24 10.38
C ILE A 97 6.58 21.65 11.03
N ASP A 98 7.63 21.72 10.22
CA ASP A 98 9.02 22.05 10.62
C ASP A 98 9.66 21.03 11.60
N ASP A 99 9.06 19.84 11.76
CA ASP A 99 9.64 18.74 12.51
C ASP A 99 10.52 17.86 11.59
N ASP A 100 11.79 18.24 11.48
CA ASP A 100 12.80 17.49 10.70
C ASP A 100 13.23 16.15 11.37
N ALA A 101 12.62 15.76 12.49
CA ALA A 101 13.14 14.73 13.40
C ALA A 101 12.36 13.41 13.42
N LEU A 102 11.77 12.98 12.30
CA LEU A 102 11.21 11.62 12.21
C LEU A 102 12.31 10.57 12.03
N THR A 103 12.91 10.18 13.16
CA THR A 103 13.93 9.12 13.23
C THR A 103 13.30 7.73 13.38
N PRO A 104 14.01 6.64 12.99
CA PRO A 104 13.56 5.27 13.26
C PRO A 104 13.29 5.01 14.75
N GLN A 105 14.10 5.55 15.65
CA GLN A 105 13.91 5.42 17.10
C GLN A 105 12.61 6.07 17.57
N ARG A 106 12.27 7.26 17.03
CA ARG A 106 11.00 7.92 17.33
C ARG A 106 9.81 7.06 16.90
N ILE A 107 9.84 6.51 15.69
CA ILE A 107 8.81 5.59 15.16
C ILE A 107 8.61 4.40 16.09
N LEU A 108 9.70 3.75 16.52
CA LEU A 108 9.64 2.62 17.45
C LEU A 108 9.08 3.03 18.81
N SER A 109 9.52 4.17 19.35
CA SER A 109 9.07 4.65 20.66
C SER A 109 7.60 5.09 20.69
N ALA A 110 7.08 5.53 19.54
CA ALA A 110 5.69 5.95 19.38
C ALA A 110 4.71 4.77 19.30
N GLY A 111 5.18 3.52 19.20
CA GLY A 111 4.32 2.37 19.05
C GLY A 111 3.69 2.22 17.66
N LEU A 112 4.11 3.02 16.67
CA LEU A 112 3.53 3.01 15.32
C LEU A 112 3.55 1.61 14.67
N LEU A 113 4.57 0.80 14.98
CA LEU A 113 4.75 -0.54 14.40
C LEU A 113 4.15 -1.65 15.29
N GLU A 114 3.03 -1.40 15.96
CA GLU A 114 2.37 -2.39 16.81
C GLU A 114 1.97 -3.65 16.02
N GLY A 115 2.22 -4.82 16.62
CA GLY A 115 1.94 -6.13 16.03
C GLY A 115 2.97 -6.64 15.01
N VAL A 116 4.03 -5.87 14.74
CA VAL A 116 5.14 -6.30 13.88
C VAL A 116 6.10 -7.22 14.65
N PRO A 117 6.54 -8.34 14.06
CA PRO A 117 7.57 -9.20 14.68
C PRO A 117 8.87 -8.46 14.96
N THR A 118 9.49 -8.72 16.13
CA THR A 118 10.66 -7.99 16.61
C THR A 118 11.82 -7.96 15.62
N GLU A 119 12.02 -9.03 14.87
CA GLU A 119 13.08 -9.15 13.86
C GLU A 119 12.89 -8.23 12.64
N ARG A 120 11.70 -7.64 12.47
CA ARG A 120 11.36 -6.74 11.35
C ARG A 120 11.28 -5.27 11.76
N LEU A 121 11.14 -5.00 13.06
CA LEU A 121 10.90 -3.66 13.60
C LEU A 121 11.92 -2.62 13.13
N GLU A 122 13.22 -2.92 13.29
CA GLU A 122 14.27 -1.95 12.91
C GLU A 122 14.28 -1.63 11.42
N ARG A 123 14.08 -2.66 10.57
CA ARG A 123 14.04 -2.49 9.12
C ARG A 123 12.82 -1.69 8.68
N LEU A 124 11.66 -1.97 9.26
CA LEU A 124 10.43 -1.23 8.97
C LEU A 124 10.51 0.21 9.47
N ALA A 125 11.01 0.45 10.68
CA ALA A 125 11.19 1.81 11.19
C ALA A 125 12.14 2.64 10.31
N SER A 126 13.23 2.03 9.84
CA SER A 126 14.15 2.65 8.86
C SER A 126 13.45 2.95 7.53
N PHE A 127 12.69 1.99 7.01
CA PHE A 127 11.91 2.18 5.77
C PHE A 127 10.89 3.33 5.91
N VAL A 128 10.12 3.37 7.00
CA VAL A 128 9.13 4.44 7.24
C VAL A 128 9.79 5.80 7.36
N SER A 129 10.91 5.90 8.08
CA SER A 129 11.67 7.15 8.19
C SER A 129 12.16 7.66 6.84
N ILE A 130 12.70 6.78 5.98
CA ILE A 130 13.14 7.14 4.62
C ILE A 130 11.96 7.47 3.72
N LEU A 131 10.86 6.71 3.80
CA LEU A 131 9.65 6.98 3.03
C LEU A 131 9.11 8.38 3.32
N PHE A 132 9.08 8.78 4.60
CA PHE A 132 8.65 10.11 5.02
C PHE A 132 9.57 11.23 4.50
N GLN A 133 10.87 10.98 4.36
CA GLN A 133 11.81 11.97 3.79
C GLN A 133 11.66 12.16 2.28
N ILE A 134 11.11 11.17 1.58
CA ILE A 134 10.89 11.21 0.12
C ILE A 134 9.52 11.79 -0.22
N TYR A 135 8.54 11.57 0.65
CA TYR A 135 7.19 12.14 0.57
C TYR A 135 7.24 13.68 0.48
#